data_AF-A0A423T8J3-F1
#
_entry.id   AF-A0A423T8J3-F1
#
_cell.length_a   1.000
_cell.length_b   1.000
_cell.length_c   1.000
_cell.angle_alpha   90.00
_cell.angle_beta   90.00
_cell.angle_gamma   90.00
#
_symmetry.space_group_name_H-M   'P 1'
#
loop_
_entity.id
_entity.type
_entity.pdbx_description
1 polymer ?
#
loop_
_entity_poly.entity_id
_entity_poly.type
_entity_poly.pdbx_seq_one_letter_code
_entity_poly.pdbx_strand_id
1 'polypeptide(L)'
;MAKLDHRWVYGLHIQNSGILKKCPTVLFERFQSNGRSRQYYACSACRDRKDCSFFHWADEKFSKTKRDLWDKFIKDSEPKDTEEELSRSLNEVLSVLPSERIYCANCSTLLTTARRSKHKACTLITPLTDIQLTQPSSFLPPRESAKKEAQYLFASSSVDVIINMLVKLQAKRVLCVGAPRIYEAIAMSEKLEMSALMLDIDERFQSFFKPQSFLRYNMFNHYFFDGKKAKETYQNFIAEKEKLVLVSDPPFGGRMELLAHNMKRIEQDWRTARHLDPQEQLPVLFIFPYFMEPQVLHNLSDFVMLDYQIDYDNHPLYSSGPKSMKNGSAVRVYVNQPASLFSFPESEGYHYCKPCNRWVFNNNKHCKKCKGCMSKDGRTYRHCDQCMKCVKPSWLHCTECSRCQPQDHKCKSQGVNGFQRQYAIFVEVLTTSAQIVQRKRNVENPLAVRMQERRKKGGNRHCHQIFQKKERET
;
A
#
# COMPACT_ATOMS: atom_id res chain seq x y z
N MET A 1 -18.97 27.61 -27.43
CA MET A 1 -18.42 26.24 -27.37
C MET A 1 -17.36 26.16 -26.28
N ALA A 2 -17.80 25.86 -25.05
CA ALA A 2 -16.92 25.77 -23.88
C ALA A 2 -16.20 24.41 -23.91
N LYS A 3 -14.86 24.45 -23.93
CA LYS A 3 -14.02 23.25 -23.84
C LYS A 3 -14.15 22.68 -22.42
N LEU A 4 -14.67 21.46 -22.35
CA LEU A 4 -14.73 20.65 -21.14
C LEU A 4 -13.31 20.44 -20.61
N ASP A 5 -13.06 21.09 -19.48
CA ASP A 5 -11.94 20.85 -18.59
C ASP A 5 -11.93 19.34 -18.24
N HIS A 6 -10.85 18.64 -18.57
CA HIS A 6 -10.68 17.21 -18.25
C HIS A 6 -10.41 17.04 -16.74
N ARG A 7 -11.38 17.40 -15.92
CA ARG A 7 -11.46 16.98 -14.52
C ARG A 7 -12.06 15.58 -14.54
N TRP A 8 -11.29 14.61 -14.06
CA TRP A 8 -11.87 13.37 -13.56
C TRP A 8 -12.65 13.73 -12.30
N VAL A 9 -13.89 14.20 -12.47
CA VAL A 9 -14.81 14.38 -11.36
C VAL A 9 -15.35 12.99 -11.04
N TYR A 10 -14.65 12.25 -10.18
CA TYR A 10 -15.25 11.10 -9.54
C TYR A 10 -16.24 11.66 -8.50
N GLY A 11 -17.53 11.66 -8.84
CA GLY A 11 -18.58 11.87 -7.84
C GLY A 11 -18.55 10.68 -6.87
N LEU A 12 -18.03 10.88 -5.66
CA LEU A 12 -17.99 9.85 -4.64
C LEU A 12 -19.36 9.78 -3.95
N HIS A 13 -20.30 9.04 -4.54
CA HIS A 13 -21.53 8.67 -3.84
C HIS A 13 -21.29 7.37 -3.06
N ILE A 14 -20.92 7.48 -1.79
CA ILE A 14 -20.91 6.34 -0.88
C ILE A 14 -22.36 6.04 -0.51
N GLN A 15 -23.07 5.34 -1.38
CA GLN A 15 -24.30 4.66 -1.00
C GLN A 15 -23.94 3.26 -0.52
N ASN A 16 -24.31 2.95 0.72
CA ASN A 16 -24.34 1.58 1.24
C ASN A 16 -25.38 0.79 0.42
N SER A 17 -25.02 0.29 -0.74
CA SER A 17 -25.84 -0.70 -1.42
C SER A 17 -25.69 -2.02 -0.67
N GLY A 18 -26.82 -2.56 -0.17
CA GLY A 18 -26.89 -3.75 0.69
C GLY A 18 -26.53 -5.07 -0.02
N ILE A 19 -25.44 -5.10 -0.78
CA ILE A 19 -25.14 -6.16 -1.75
C ILE A 19 -23.99 -7.09 -1.28
N LEU A 20 -23.17 -6.66 -0.31
CA LEU A 20 -22.22 -7.54 0.39
C LEU A 20 -22.38 -7.38 1.90
N LYS A 21 -22.92 -8.38 2.57
CA LYS A 21 -23.12 -8.37 4.02
C LYS A 21 -21.83 -8.23 4.85
N LYS A 22 -20.63 -8.35 4.26
CA LYS A 22 -19.36 -8.40 5.02
C LYS A 22 -18.24 -7.47 4.54
N CYS A 23 -18.45 -6.62 3.52
CA CYS A 23 -17.57 -5.49 3.17
C CYS A 23 -18.23 -4.63 2.07
N PRO A 24 -18.62 -3.37 2.33
CA PRO A 24 -19.24 -2.50 1.34
C PRO A 24 -18.34 -2.25 0.11
N THR A 25 -18.94 -2.21 -1.07
CA THR A 25 -18.28 -1.83 -2.32
C THR A 25 -18.24 -0.32 -2.49
N VAL A 26 -17.40 0.15 -3.43
CA VAL A 26 -17.35 1.55 -3.81
C VAL A 26 -18.09 1.75 -5.12
N LEU A 27 -18.92 2.79 -5.17
CA LEU A 27 -19.56 3.25 -6.39
C LEU A 27 -18.58 4.09 -7.21
N PHE A 28 -18.35 3.68 -8.45
CA PHE A 28 -17.50 4.36 -9.41
C PHE A 28 -18.35 4.85 -10.58
N GLU A 29 -17.94 5.96 -11.18
CA GLU A 29 -18.51 6.44 -12.42
C GLU A 29 -17.49 6.33 -13.56
N ARG A 30 -17.90 5.76 -14.69
CA ARG A 30 -17.07 5.63 -15.89
C ARG A 30 -17.60 6.54 -16.99
N PHE A 31 -16.81 7.54 -17.36
CA PHE A 31 -17.07 8.42 -18.50
C PHE A 31 -16.61 7.77 -19.82
N GLN A 32 -17.45 7.85 -20.83
CA GLN A 32 -17.20 7.43 -22.21
C GLN A 32 -16.73 8.63 -23.05
N SER A 33 -16.08 8.36 -24.18
CA SER A 33 -15.56 9.40 -25.09
C SER A 33 -16.65 10.32 -25.67
N ASN A 34 -17.89 9.85 -25.71
CA ASN A 34 -19.06 10.61 -26.15
C ASN A 34 -19.69 11.47 -25.03
N GLY A 35 -19.06 11.57 -23.86
CA GLY A 35 -19.56 12.34 -22.71
C GLY A 35 -20.61 11.63 -21.86
N ARG A 36 -21.08 10.44 -22.24
CA ARG A 36 -21.98 9.63 -21.40
C ARG A 36 -21.21 9.02 -20.23
N SER A 37 -21.88 8.82 -19.11
CA SER A 37 -21.33 8.10 -17.97
C SER A 37 -22.24 6.94 -17.56
N ARG A 38 -21.65 5.94 -16.91
CA ARG A 38 -22.41 4.86 -16.25
C ARG A 38 -21.74 4.47 -14.95
N GLN A 39 -22.55 4.33 -13.91
CA GLN A 39 -22.08 4.02 -12.56
C GLN A 39 -22.03 2.52 -12.31
N TYR A 40 -21.04 2.06 -11.54
CA TYR A 40 -20.87 0.66 -11.17
C TYR A 40 -20.23 0.50 -9.79
N TYR A 41 -20.60 -0.56 -9.09
CA TYR A 41 -19.97 -1.00 -7.85
C TYR A 41 -18.80 -1.93 -8.13
N ALA A 42 -17.68 -1.72 -7.42
CA ALA A 42 -16.52 -2.61 -7.43
C ALA A 42 -15.88 -2.74 -6.04
N CYS A 43 -14.97 -3.70 -5.89
CA CYS A 43 -14.25 -3.93 -4.64
C CYS A 43 -13.58 -2.66 -4.11
N SER A 44 -13.66 -2.43 -2.80
CA SER A 44 -13.03 -1.29 -2.12
C SER A 44 -11.54 -1.49 -1.86
N ALA A 45 -11.12 -2.72 -1.55
CA ALA A 45 -9.75 -3.04 -1.14
C ALA A 45 -8.88 -3.70 -2.23
N CYS A 46 -9.47 -4.33 -3.24
CA CYS A 46 -8.73 -5.01 -4.31
C CYS A 46 -8.81 -4.23 -5.61
N ARG A 47 -7.66 -3.92 -6.20
CA ARG A 47 -7.59 -3.18 -7.47
C ARG A 47 -7.63 -4.10 -8.69
N ASP A 48 -7.15 -5.34 -8.56
CA ASP A 48 -7.22 -6.34 -9.62
C ASP A 48 -8.52 -7.15 -9.52
N ARG A 49 -9.24 -7.25 -10.64
CA ARG A 49 -10.44 -8.09 -10.73
C ARG A 49 -10.14 -9.59 -10.58
N LYS A 50 -8.87 -9.98 -10.69
CA LYS A 50 -8.42 -11.35 -10.40
C LYS A 50 -8.44 -11.67 -8.91
N ASP A 51 -8.21 -10.67 -8.06
CA ASP A 51 -8.16 -10.84 -6.61
C ASP A 51 -9.55 -10.67 -5.98
N CYS A 52 -10.36 -9.73 -6.50
CA CYS A 52 -11.79 -9.66 -6.23
C CYS A 52 -12.53 -9.31 -7.52
N SER A 53 -13.28 -10.27 -8.05
CA SER A 53 -14.00 -10.14 -9.32
C SER A 53 -15.32 -9.36 -9.20
N PHE A 54 -15.60 -8.76 -8.04
CA PHE A 54 -16.86 -8.06 -7.82
C PHE A 54 -17.01 -6.86 -8.75
N PHE A 55 -18.08 -6.91 -9.53
CA PHE A 55 -18.50 -5.83 -10.41
C PHE A 55 -20.02 -5.87 -10.59
N HIS A 56 -20.67 -4.73 -10.50
CA HIS A 56 -22.10 -4.61 -10.76
C HIS A 56 -22.47 -3.21 -11.24
N TRP A 57 -23.16 -3.08 -12.36
CA TRP A 57 -23.68 -1.78 -12.79
C TRP A 57 -24.78 -1.30 -11.83
N ALA A 58 -24.79 -0.01 -11.51
CA ALA A 58 -25.68 0.56 -10.49
C ALA A 58 -27.15 0.64 -10.93
N ASP A 59 -27.39 0.65 -12.24
CA ASP A 59 -28.72 0.66 -12.88
C ASP A 59 -29.28 -0.75 -13.13
N GLU A 60 -28.50 -1.81 -12.87
CA GLU A 60 -28.94 -3.20 -13.05
C GLU A 60 -29.54 -3.75 -11.75
N LYS A 61 -30.58 -4.58 -11.87
CA LYS A 61 -31.10 -5.33 -10.71
C LYS A 61 -30.10 -6.40 -10.29
N PHE A 62 -29.82 -6.48 -8.99
CA PHE A 62 -28.97 -7.53 -8.44
C PHE A 62 -29.73 -8.85 -8.37
N SER A 63 -29.47 -9.76 -9.31
CA SER A 63 -30.20 -11.04 -9.43
C SER A 63 -29.99 -11.95 -8.22
N LYS A 64 -30.99 -12.80 -7.93
CA LYS A 64 -30.92 -13.78 -6.84
C LYS A 64 -29.71 -14.71 -7.01
N THR A 65 -29.49 -15.25 -8.21
CA THR A 65 -28.35 -16.12 -8.51
C THR A 65 -27.01 -15.44 -8.21
N LYS A 66 -26.85 -14.17 -8.56
CA LYS A 66 -25.63 -13.41 -8.27
C LYS A 66 -25.45 -13.20 -6.78
N ARG A 67 -26.55 -12.93 -6.05
CA ARG A 67 -26.54 -12.83 -4.58
C ARG A 67 -26.10 -14.13 -3.93
N ASP A 68 -26.69 -15.26 -4.32
CA ASP A 68 -26.37 -16.56 -3.74
C ASP A 68 -24.91 -16.95 -3.99
N LEU A 69 -24.37 -16.64 -5.18
CA LEU A 69 -22.95 -16.83 -5.51
C LEU A 69 -22.02 -15.99 -4.63
N TRP A 70 -22.35 -14.72 -4.41
CA TRP A 70 -21.54 -13.83 -3.56
C TRP A 70 -21.68 -14.15 -2.07
N ASP A 71 -22.87 -14.52 -1.59
CA ASP A 71 -23.07 -14.95 -0.21
C ASP A 71 -22.24 -16.22 0.08
N LYS A 72 -22.18 -17.16 -0.87
CA LYS A 72 -21.29 -18.32 -0.77
C LYS A 72 -19.81 -17.92 -0.78
N PHE A 73 -19.38 -17.08 -1.72
CA PHE A 73 -17.99 -16.62 -1.78
C PHE A 73 -17.55 -15.92 -0.48
N ILE A 74 -18.42 -15.08 0.08
CA ILE A 74 -18.19 -14.40 1.36
C ILE A 74 -18.02 -15.43 2.47
N LYS A 75 -18.95 -16.38 2.58
CA LYS A 75 -18.91 -17.45 3.60
C LYS A 75 -17.64 -18.29 3.51
N ASP A 76 -17.22 -18.63 2.28
CA ASP A 76 -16.01 -19.42 2.04
C ASP A 76 -14.72 -18.63 2.31
N SER A 77 -14.79 -17.29 2.33
CA SER A 77 -13.66 -16.39 2.58
C SER A 77 -13.54 -15.95 4.05
N GLU A 78 -14.43 -16.41 4.93
CA GLU A 78 -14.37 -16.04 6.34
C GLU A 78 -13.19 -16.70 7.05
N PRO A 79 -12.63 -16.03 8.08
CA PRO A 79 -11.70 -16.67 8.99
C PRO A 79 -12.33 -17.97 9.52
N LYS A 80 -11.54 -19.04 9.51
CA LYS A 80 -12.01 -20.38 9.93
C LYS A 80 -12.12 -20.49 11.44
N ASP A 81 -11.21 -19.82 12.15
CA ASP A 81 -11.11 -19.84 13.61
C ASP A 81 -11.88 -18.64 14.18
N THR A 82 -12.61 -18.84 15.28
CA THR A 82 -13.23 -17.74 16.03
C THR A 82 -12.20 -16.97 16.86
N GLU A 83 -12.59 -15.79 17.33
CA GLU A 83 -11.79 -14.97 18.25
C GLU A 83 -11.37 -15.75 19.51
N GLU A 84 -12.27 -16.56 20.08
CA GLU A 84 -12.01 -17.40 21.24
C GLU A 84 -11.03 -18.54 20.93
N GLU A 85 -11.10 -19.09 19.72
CA GLU A 85 -10.18 -20.14 19.27
C GLU A 85 -8.77 -19.60 19.05
N LEU A 86 -8.63 -18.44 18.41
CA LEU A 86 -7.35 -17.76 18.22
C LEU A 86 -6.72 -17.39 19.56
N SER A 87 -7.52 -16.83 20.49
CA SER A 87 -7.05 -16.47 21.83
C SER A 87 -6.58 -17.70 22.61
N ARG A 88 -7.30 -18.83 22.52
CA ARG A 88 -6.90 -20.09 23.14
C ARG A 88 -5.59 -20.61 22.55
N SER A 89 -5.46 -20.62 21.23
CA SER A 89 -4.24 -21.04 20.53
C SER A 89 -3.02 -20.20 20.90
N LEU A 90 -3.19 -18.87 21.04
CA LEU A 90 -2.12 -17.99 21.51
C LEU A 90 -1.69 -18.33 22.94
N ASN A 91 -2.65 -18.52 23.87
CA ASN A 91 -2.35 -18.88 25.25
C ASN A 91 -1.69 -20.27 25.37
N GLU A 92 -2.12 -21.26 24.56
CA GLU A 92 -1.48 -22.58 24.47
C GLU A 92 -0.03 -22.49 24.00
N VAL A 93 0.25 -21.61 23.03
CA VAL A 93 1.62 -21.42 22.51
C VAL A 93 2.50 -20.66 23.51
N LEU A 94 1.95 -19.69 24.23
CA LEU A 94 2.68 -18.95 25.28
C LEU A 94 3.01 -19.81 26.50
N SER A 95 2.25 -20.87 26.77
CA SER A 95 2.47 -21.76 27.92
C SER A 95 3.51 -22.85 27.70
N VAL A 96 4.02 -23.01 26.47
CA VAL A 96 5.04 -24.02 26.11
C VAL A 96 6.38 -23.36 25.78
N LEU A 97 7.44 -24.19 25.74
CA LEU A 97 8.78 -23.73 25.38
C LEU A 97 8.83 -23.26 23.92
N PRO A 98 9.68 -22.28 23.56
CA PRO A 98 9.84 -21.80 22.17
C PRO A 98 10.02 -22.92 21.14
N SER A 99 10.73 -24.00 21.49
CA SER A 99 10.96 -25.19 20.65
C SER A 99 9.68 -25.92 20.23
N GLU A 100 8.57 -25.73 20.97
CA GLU A 100 7.30 -26.41 20.77
C GLU A 100 6.27 -25.54 20.04
N ARG A 101 6.62 -24.30 19.71
CA ARG A 101 5.72 -23.31 19.14
C ARG A 101 5.76 -23.35 17.62
N ILE A 102 4.58 -23.32 17.00
CA ILE A 102 4.41 -23.43 15.55
C ILE A 102 3.38 -22.40 15.08
N TYR A 103 3.67 -21.73 13.96
CA TYR A 103 2.67 -20.99 13.19
C TYR A 103 2.39 -21.72 11.87
N CYS A 104 1.12 -21.97 11.57
CA CYS A 104 0.70 -22.56 10.30
C CYS A 104 0.35 -21.45 9.30
N ALA A 105 1.16 -21.26 8.26
CA ALA A 105 0.94 -20.21 7.27
C ALA A 105 -0.30 -20.42 6.41
N ASN A 106 -0.74 -21.66 6.20
CA ASN A 106 -1.96 -21.96 5.42
C ASN A 106 -3.23 -21.72 6.22
N CYS A 107 -3.21 -22.01 7.51
CA CYS A 107 -4.36 -21.85 8.39
C CYS A 107 -4.40 -20.47 9.03
N SER A 108 -3.28 -19.73 9.02
CA SER A 108 -3.11 -18.46 9.73
C SER A 108 -3.46 -18.59 11.21
N THR A 109 -2.88 -19.61 11.88
CA THR A 109 -3.18 -19.95 13.28
C THR A 109 -1.94 -20.46 13.99
N LEU A 110 -1.88 -20.21 15.30
CA LEU A 110 -0.84 -20.70 16.21
C LEU A 110 -1.19 -22.10 16.72
N LEU A 111 -0.18 -22.95 16.92
CA LEU A 111 -0.36 -24.27 17.50
C LEU A 111 0.93 -24.79 18.15
N THR A 112 0.78 -25.79 19.02
CA THR A 112 1.90 -26.51 19.63
C THR A 112 2.25 -27.76 18.83
N THR A 113 3.45 -28.32 19.04
CA THR A 113 3.90 -29.59 18.45
C THR A 113 2.91 -30.74 18.62
N ALA A 114 2.15 -30.78 19.73
CA ALA A 114 1.10 -31.78 19.97
C ALA A 114 -0.01 -31.77 18.90
N ARG A 115 -0.31 -30.60 18.32
CA ARG A 115 -1.36 -30.42 17.29
C ARG A 115 -0.82 -30.50 15.86
N ARG A 116 0.49 -30.72 15.67
CA ARG A 116 1.16 -30.75 14.36
C ARG A 116 0.58 -31.79 13.40
N SER A 117 0.05 -32.91 13.91
CA SER A 117 -0.47 -34.01 13.10
C SER A 117 -1.61 -33.60 12.16
N LYS A 118 -2.40 -32.58 12.53
CA LYS A 118 -3.50 -32.02 11.70
C LYS A 118 -3.00 -31.09 10.59
N HIS A 119 -1.73 -30.71 10.61
CA HIS A 119 -1.12 -29.73 9.70
C HIS A 119 0.05 -30.30 8.88
N LYS A 120 0.10 -31.62 8.67
CA LYS A 120 1.19 -32.30 7.94
C LYS A 120 1.40 -31.78 6.51
N ALA A 121 0.32 -31.36 5.85
CA ALA A 121 0.36 -30.83 4.48
C ALA A 121 0.50 -29.29 4.43
N CYS A 122 0.60 -28.63 5.59
CA CYS A 122 0.71 -27.18 5.67
C CYS A 122 2.17 -26.73 5.74
N THR A 123 2.41 -25.49 5.33
CA THR A 123 3.66 -24.76 5.55
C THR A 123 3.70 -24.28 7.00
N LEU A 124 4.65 -24.80 7.76
CA LEU A 124 4.82 -24.53 9.18
C LEU A 124 6.07 -23.69 9.43
N ILE A 125 5.95 -22.69 10.29
CA ILE A 125 7.06 -21.86 10.78
C ILE A 125 7.30 -22.26 12.24
N THR A 126 8.49 -22.78 12.53
CA THR A 126 8.88 -23.32 13.83
C THR A 126 10.40 -23.42 13.94
N PRO A 127 10.98 -23.29 15.15
CA PRO A 127 10.33 -22.83 16.38
C PRO A 127 10.00 -21.33 16.34
N LEU A 128 9.10 -20.87 17.20
CA LEU A 128 8.79 -19.44 17.37
C LEU A 128 9.35 -18.91 18.68
N THR A 129 10.04 -17.78 18.62
CA THR A 129 10.53 -17.06 19.81
C THR A 129 9.47 -16.16 20.42
N ASP A 130 9.68 -15.68 21.65
CA ASP A 130 8.80 -14.68 22.27
C ASP A 130 8.76 -13.39 21.44
N ILE A 131 9.92 -12.94 20.94
CA ILE A 131 10.03 -11.76 20.08
C ILE A 131 9.15 -11.91 18.83
N GLN A 132 9.16 -13.08 18.19
CA GLN A 132 8.33 -13.33 17.01
C GLN A 132 6.84 -13.27 17.33
N LEU A 133 6.40 -13.76 18.50
CA LEU A 133 4.99 -13.66 18.90
C LEU A 133 4.55 -12.20 19.14
N THR A 134 5.47 -11.34 19.60
CA THR A 134 5.20 -9.90 19.78
C THR A 134 5.43 -9.08 18.50
N GLN A 135 6.24 -9.56 17.57
CA GLN A 135 6.58 -8.93 16.28
C GLN A 135 6.28 -9.87 15.11
N PRO A 136 5.01 -10.22 14.87
CA PRO A 136 4.65 -11.10 13.77
C PRO A 136 5.10 -10.57 12.40
N SER A 137 5.23 -9.26 12.20
CA SER A 137 5.76 -8.70 10.95
C SER A 137 7.21 -9.11 10.64
N SER A 138 7.98 -9.57 11.64
CA SER A 138 9.37 -10.00 11.45
C SER A 138 9.51 -11.31 10.68
N PHE A 139 8.47 -12.17 10.70
CA PHE A 139 8.55 -13.51 10.13
C PHE A 139 7.33 -13.90 9.27
N LEU A 140 6.19 -13.22 9.43
CA LEU A 140 5.06 -13.43 8.53
C LEU A 140 5.49 -13.08 7.10
N PRO A 141 5.34 -13.99 6.14
CA PRO A 141 5.74 -13.71 4.76
C PRO A 141 4.91 -12.54 4.24
N PRO A 142 5.52 -11.46 3.72
CA PRO A 142 4.76 -10.29 3.29
C PRO A 142 3.81 -10.66 2.15
N ARG A 143 2.58 -10.15 2.18
CA ARG A 143 1.64 -10.27 1.05
C ARG A 143 2.02 -9.24 -0.02
N GLU A 144 3.10 -9.52 -0.76
CA GLU A 144 3.71 -8.61 -1.75
C GLU A 144 2.90 -8.40 -3.05
N SER A 145 1.64 -8.84 -3.10
CA SER A 145 0.76 -8.50 -4.21
C SER A 145 0.51 -6.99 -4.21
N ALA A 146 1.26 -6.26 -5.04
CA ALA A 146 1.15 -4.80 -5.24
C ALA A 146 -0.27 -4.31 -5.61
N LYS A 147 -1.19 -5.24 -5.89
CA LYS A 147 -2.56 -4.97 -6.32
C LYS A 147 -3.65 -5.36 -5.31
N LYS A 148 -3.27 -6.04 -4.23
CA LYS A 148 -4.18 -6.48 -3.16
C LYS A 148 -3.78 -5.88 -1.83
N GLU A 149 -2.68 -6.36 -1.24
CA GLU A 149 -2.31 -6.00 0.15
C GLU A 149 -1.01 -5.22 0.23
N ALA A 150 -0.18 -5.24 -0.83
CA ALA A 150 1.04 -4.46 -1.00
C ALA A 150 1.77 -4.17 0.33
N GLN A 151 1.97 -5.22 1.13
CA GLN A 151 2.45 -5.09 2.50
C GLN A 151 3.95 -4.82 2.46
N TYR A 152 4.30 -3.54 2.62
CA TYR A 152 5.68 -3.11 2.74
C TYR A 152 5.96 -2.85 4.22
N LEU A 153 7.05 -3.41 4.71
CA LEU A 153 7.41 -3.35 6.12
C LEU A 153 8.56 -2.37 6.32
N PHE A 154 8.33 -1.34 7.14
CA PHE A 154 9.32 -0.30 7.43
C PHE A 154 10.65 -0.87 7.90
N ALA A 155 11.76 -0.38 7.35
CA ALA A 155 13.09 -0.66 7.90
C ALA A 155 13.19 -0.10 9.34
N SER A 156 14.01 -0.72 10.19
CA SER A 156 14.11 -0.33 11.61
C SER A 156 14.48 1.15 11.80
N SER A 157 15.35 1.72 10.97
CA SER A 157 15.69 3.15 11.00
C SER A 157 14.47 4.05 10.76
N SER A 158 13.61 3.68 9.82
CA SER A 158 12.37 4.42 9.54
C SER A 158 11.34 4.27 10.67
N VAL A 159 11.28 3.11 11.33
CA VAL A 159 10.47 2.92 12.55
C VAL A 159 10.95 3.88 13.63
N ASP A 160 12.25 3.93 13.91
CA ASP A 160 12.83 4.80 14.94
C ASP A 160 12.52 6.28 14.67
N VAL A 161 12.61 6.73 13.42
CA VAL A 161 12.24 8.10 13.05
C VAL A 161 10.75 8.37 13.27
N ILE A 162 9.86 7.45 12.87
CA ILE A 162 8.41 7.61 13.11
C ILE A 162 8.09 7.64 14.62
N ILE A 163 8.71 6.78 15.43
CA ILE A 163 8.56 6.80 16.89
C ILE A 163 9.03 8.15 17.45
N ASN A 164 10.18 8.67 17.01
CA ASN A 164 10.64 9.99 17.41
C ASN A 164 9.66 11.11 17.01
N MET A 165 9.03 11.03 15.84
CA MET A 165 7.98 11.96 15.43
C MET A 165 6.75 11.90 16.36
N LEU A 166 6.34 10.70 16.79
CA LEU A 166 5.26 10.51 17.77
C LEU A 166 5.62 11.12 19.13
N VAL A 167 6.86 10.96 19.58
CA VAL A 167 7.38 11.61 20.80
C VAL A 167 7.34 13.14 20.68
N LYS A 168 7.76 13.71 19.54
CA LYS A 168 7.67 15.17 19.29
C LYS A 168 6.23 15.67 19.25
N LEU A 169 5.31 14.84 18.78
CA LEU A 169 3.88 15.11 18.87
C LEU A 169 3.31 14.91 20.27
N GLN A 170 4.09 14.44 21.24
CA GLN A 170 3.65 14.10 22.59
C GLN A 170 2.49 13.09 22.58
N ALA A 171 2.53 12.15 21.64
CA ALA A 171 1.52 11.11 21.55
C ALA A 171 1.48 10.31 22.86
N LYS A 172 0.28 10.05 23.35
CA LYS A 172 -0.01 9.09 24.43
C LYS A 172 -0.82 7.91 23.90
N ARG A 173 -1.54 8.12 22.80
CA ARG A 173 -2.26 7.10 22.07
C ARG A 173 -1.93 7.17 20.59
N VAL A 174 -1.79 6.02 19.96
CA VAL A 174 -1.47 5.92 18.53
C VAL A 174 -2.46 4.98 17.84
N LEU A 175 -3.21 5.51 16.87
CA LEU A 175 -4.03 4.70 15.99
C LEU A 175 -3.21 4.31 14.77
N CYS A 176 -2.78 3.05 14.68
CA CYS A 176 -1.96 2.53 13.60
C CYS A 176 -2.86 1.91 12.52
N VAL A 177 -2.99 2.56 11.35
CA VAL A 177 -3.80 2.08 10.22
C VAL A 177 -2.88 1.55 9.12
N GLY A 178 -2.83 0.23 8.97
CA GLY A 178 -1.94 -0.42 8.00
C GLY A 178 -0.44 -0.34 8.35
N ALA A 179 -0.10 -0.04 9.61
CA ALA A 179 1.29 0.22 10.04
C ALA A 179 1.76 -0.77 11.13
N PRO A 180 1.86 -2.09 10.82
CA PRO A 180 2.09 -3.12 11.83
C PRO A 180 3.40 -2.94 12.59
N ARG A 181 4.50 -2.56 11.93
CA ARG A 181 5.79 -2.35 12.60
C ARG A 181 5.79 -1.18 13.58
N ILE A 182 4.98 -0.15 13.34
CA ILE A 182 4.85 0.97 14.28
C ILE A 182 4.07 0.54 15.51
N TYR A 183 2.98 -0.22 15.32
CA TYR A 183 2.24 -0.81 16.44
C TYR A 183 3.14 -1.74 17.27
N GLU A 184 3.87 -2.66 16.63
CA GLU A 184 4.77 -3.61 17.30
C GLU A 184 5.88 -2.89 18.09
N ALA A 185 6.49 -1.85 17.53
CA ALA A 185 7.52 -1.06 18.22
C ALA A 185 6.99 -0.34 19.46
N ILE A 186 5.75 0.17 19.41
CA ILE A 186 5.10 0.77 20.58
C ILE A 186 4.78 -0.29 21.62
N ALA A 187 4.15 -1.40 21.21
CA ALA A 187 3.69 -2.46 22.10
C ALA A 187 4.84 -3.14 22.88
N MET A 188 6.04 -3.17 22.31
CA MET A 188 7.22 -3.78 22.95
C MET A 188 8.02 -2.85 23.85
N SER A 189 7.83 -1.54 23.73
CA SER A 189 8.70 -0.59 24.41
C SER A 189 8.10 -0.17 25.75
N GLU A 190 8.62 -0.72 26.84
CA GLU A 190 8.29 -0.28 28.21
C GLU A 190 8.66 1.18 28.48
N LYS A 191 9.58 1.75 27.68
CA LYS A 191 10.00 3.15 27.78
C LYS A 191 9.03 4.13 27.12
N LEU A 192 8.19 3.65 26.21
CA LEU A 192 7.22 4.49 25.53
C LEU A 192 5.96 4.50 26.38
N GLU A 193 5.65 5.64 27.00
CA GLU A 193 4.38 5.86 27.68
C GLU A 193 3.26 6.10 26.63
N MET A 194 3.07 5.14 25.72
CA MET A 194 2.13 5.18 24.62
C MET A 194 1.31 3.90 24.55
N SER A 195 0.00 4.03 24.38
CA SER A 195 -0.86 2.92 23.97
C SER A 195 -1.12 2.95 22.47
N ALA A 196 -1.31 1.79 21.84
CA ALA A 196 -1.61 1.72 20.41
C ALA A 196 -2.76 0.77 20.10
N LEU A 197 -3.52 1.09 19.05
CA LEU A 197 -4.53 0.22 18.45
C LEU A 197 -4.21 0.03 16.97
N MET A 198 -4.14 -1.23 16.53
CA MET A 198 -3.86 -1.57 15.15
C MET A 198 -5.15 -1.83 14.36
N LEU A 199 -5.32 -1.11 13.26
CA LEU A 199 -6.35 -1.34 12.26
C LEU A 199 -5.68 -1.84 10.98
N ASP A 200 -5.88 -3.11 10.62
CA ASP A 200 -5.32 -3.69 9.39
C ASP A 200 -6.33 -4.61 8.70
N ILE A 201 -6.20 -4.78 7.39
CA ILE A 201 -7.01 -5.72 6.63
C ILE A 201 -6.48 -7.15 6.74
N ASP A 202 -5.19 -7.31 7.02
CA ASP A 202 -4.50 -8.59 7.11
C ASP A 202 -4.92 -9.37 8.36
N GLU A 203 -5.83 -10.32 8.19
CA GLU A 203 -6.37 -11.14 9.28
C GLU A 203 -5.33 -11.96 10.04
N ARG A 204 -4.13 -12.17 9.48
CA ARG A 204 -3.09 -13.01 10.12
C ARG A 204 -2.65 -12.47 11.47
N PHE A 205 -2.72 -11.15 11.66
CA PHE A 205 -2.38 -10.50 12.93
C PHE A 205 -3.38 -10.84 14.06
N GLN A 206 -4.59 -11.31 13.75
CA GLN A 206 -5.57 -11.77 14.76
C GLN A 206 -5.06 -12.98 15.56
N SER A 207 -4.11 -13.76 15.03
CA SER A 207 -3.49 -14.86 15.77
C SER A 207 -2.57 -14.42 16.90
N PHE A 208 -2.07 -13.18 16.84
CA PHE A 208 -1.00 -12.70 17.73
C PHE A 208 -1.46 -11.64 18.71
N PHE A 209 -2.51 -10.89 18.35
CA PHE A 209 -2.96 -9.74 19.11
C PHE A 209 -4.37 -9.93 19.62
N LYS A 210 -4.60 -9.40 20.82
CA LYS A 210 -5.91 -9.42 21.45
C LYS A 210 -6.89 -8.49 20.71
N PRO A 211 -8.21 -8.73 20.81
CA PRO A 211 -9.25 -7.90 20.19
C PRO A 211 -9.24 -6.43 20.61
N GLN A 212 -8.66 -6.13 21.78
CA GLN A 212 -8.49 -4.76 22.28
C GLN A 212 -7.31 -4.03 21.61
N SER A 213 -6.44 -4.75 20.91
CA SER A 213 -5.20 -4.22 20.35
C SER A 213 -5.14 -4.32 18.82
N PHE A 214 -5.92 -5.21 18.22
CA PHE A 214 -6.05 -5.36 16.78
C PHE A 214 -7.52 -5.47 16.34
N LEU A 215 -7.89 -4.70 15.31
CA LEU A 215 -9.18 -4.78 14.66
C LEU A 215 -9.01 -5.03 13.16
N ARG A 216 -9.70 -6.04 12.64
CA ARG A 216 -9.74 -6.27 11.19
C ARG A 216 -10.56 -5.16 10.54
N TYR A 217 -9.89 -4.35 9.73
CA TYR A 217 -10.41 -3.07 9.23
C TYR A 217 -10.03 -2.81 7.77
N ASN A 218 -10.98 -2.28 7.00
CA ASN A 218 -10.74 -1.83 5.64
C ASN A 218 -10.69 -0.30 5.56
N MET A 219 -9.48 0.22 5.32
CA MET A 219 -9.22 1.67 5.22
C MET A 219 -9.85 2.37 4.01
N PHE A 220 -10.32 1.64 3.00
CA PHE A 220 -10.94 2.22 1.80
C PHE A 220 -12.44 2.50 1.93
N ASN A 221 -13.10 1.91 2.92
CA ASN A 221 -14.53 2.13 3.17
C ASN A 221 -14.89 2.28 4.66
N HIS A 222 -13.89 2.34 5.55
CA HIS A 222 -14.06 2.45 6.99
C HIS A 222 -14.95 1.33 7.56
N TYR A 223 -14.67 0.09 7.15
CA TYR A 223 -15.44 -1.09 7.55
C TYR A 223 -14.70 -1.94 8.56
N PHE A 224 -15.37 -2.31 9.65
CA PHE A 224 -14.88 -3.21 10.69
C PHE A 224 -15.49 -4.60 10.47
N PHE A 225 -14.64 -5.60 10.22
CA PHE A 225 -15.10 -6.94 9.84
C PHE A 225 -15.72 -7.72 10.99
N ASP A 226 -15.26 -7.48 12.23
CA ASP A 226 -15.78 -8.14 13.44
C ASP A 226 -17.00 -7.39 14.03
N GLY A 227 -17.62 -6.52 13.23
CA GLY A 227 -18.91 -5.92 13.51
C GLY A 227 -18.93 -4.95 14.70
N LYS A 228 -19.98 -5.06 15.52
CA LYS A 228 -20.30 -4.08 16.58
C LYS A 228 -19.20 -4.02 17.65
N LYS A 229 -18.67 -5.17 18.09
CA LYS A 229 -17.63 -5.23 19.12
C LYS A 229 -16.36 -4.51 18.69
N ALA A 230 -15.87 -4.77 17.48
CA ALA A 230 -14.70 -4.06 16.95
C ALA A 230 -14.93 -2.54 16.85
N LYS A 231 -16.13 -2.13 16.40
CA LYS A 231 -16.48 -0.71 16.35
C LYS A 231 -16.52 -0.07 17.75
N GLU A 232 -17.04 -0.77 18.75
CA GLU A 232 -17.05 -0.31 20.15
C GLU A 232 -15.62 -0.17 20.69
N THR A 233 -14.73 -1.14 20.45
CA THR A 233 -13.30 -1.03 20.82
C THR A 233 -12.65 0.20 20.19
N TYR A 234 -12.87 0.43 18.89
CA TYR A 234 -12.37 1.61 18.18
C TYR A 234 -12.92 2.91 18.80
N GLN A 235 -14.23 2.98 19.05
CA GLN A 235 -14.88 4.15 19.64
C GLN A 235 -14.35 4.46 21.04
N ASN A 236 -14.17 3.44 21.88
CA ASN A 236 -13.58 3.61 23.21
C ASN A 236 -12.14 4.12 23.12
N PHE A 237 -11.34 3.58 22.19
CA PHE A 237 -9.96 3.99 22.00
C PHE A 237 -9.85 5.48 21.57
N ILE A 238 -10.67 5.92 20.62
CA ILE A 238 -10.61 7.33 20.20
C ILE A 238 -11.22 8.28 21.24
N ALA A 239 -12.12 7.82 22.12
CA ALA A 239 -12.81 8.66 23.11
C ALA A 239 -11.95 9.05 24.32
N GLU A 240 -10.91 8.29 24.67
CA GLU A 240 -10.09 8.60 25.85
C GLU A 240 -9.42 9.97 25.74
N LYS A 241 -9.23 10.69 26.85
CA LYS A 241 -8.81 12.11 26.82
C LYS A 241 -7.36 12.34 26.36
N GLU A 242 -6.53 11.32 26.44
CA GLU A 242 -5.11 11.39 26.10
C GLU A 242 -4.86 11.79 24.63
N LYS A 243 -3.71 12.41 24.37
CA LYS A 243 -3.34 12.91 23.03
C LYS A 243 -3.21 11.75 22.04
N LEU A 244 -4.10 11.74 21.04
CA LEU A 244 -4.15 10.75 19.97
C LEU A 244 -3.39 11.23 18.75
N VAL A 245 -2.64 10.34 18.12
CA VAL A 245 -2.02 10.56 16.80
C VAL A 245 -2.41 9.40 15.88
N LEU A 246 -2.76 9.72 14.63
CA LEU A 246 -3.02 8.74 13.58
C LEU A 246 -1.75 8.48 12.79
N VAL A 247 -1.35 7.22 12.65
CA VAL A 247 -0.30 6.79 11.72
C VAL A 247 -0.94 5.92 10.65
N SER A 248 -0.74 6.26 9.38
CA SER A 248 -1.36 5.56 8.25
C SER A 248 -0.36 5.25 7.17
N ASP A 249 -0.20 3.96 6.84
CA ASP A 249 0.62 3.44 5.74
C ASP A 249 -0.24 2.62 4.78
N PRO A 250 -1.03 3.27 3.91
CA PRO A 250 -1.90 2.57 2.98
C PRO A 250 -1.11 1.98 1.80
N PRO A 251 -1.69 1.00 1.07
CA PRO A 251 -1.08 0.52 -0.16
C PRO A 251 -1.02 1.65 -1.20
N PHE A 252 0.15 1.88 -1.80
CA PHE A 252 0.40 3.01 -2.73
C PHE A 252 -0.50 3.04 -3.96
N GLY A 253 -1.05 1.89 -4.34
CA GLY A 253 -2.03 1.76 -5.42
C GLY A 253 -3.45 2.20 -5.06
N GLY A 254 -3.70 2.54 -3.81
CA GLY A 254 -5.00 3.00 -3.29
C GLY A 254 -5.46 4.31 -3.92
N ARG A 255 -6.79 4.54 -3.89
CA ARG A 255 -7.39 5.79 -4.37
C ARG A 255 -7.30 6.84 -3.27
N MET A 256 -6.58 7.93 -3.55
CA MET A 256 -6.33 8.99 -2.57
C MET A 256 -7.62 9.63 -2.07
N GLU A 257 -8.65 9.72 -2.91
CA GLU A 257 -9.95 10.29 -2.56
C GLU A 257 -10.65 9.47 -1.46
N LEU A 258 -10.60 8.14 -1.55
CA LEU A 258 -11.15 7.23 -0.52
C LEU A 258 -10.35 7.30 0.78
N LEU A 259 -9.02 7.27 0.67
CA LEU A 259 -8.13 7.34 1.83
C LEU A 259 -8.33 8.66 2.59
N ALA A 260 -8.37 9.79 1.88
CA ALA A 260 -8.62 11.09 2.47
C ALA A 260 -10.01 11.20 3.11
N HIS A 261 -11.05 10.68 2.43
CA HIS A 261 -12.41 10.65 2.98
C HIS A 261 -12.46 9.90 4.31
N ASN A 262 -11.85 8.70 4.39
CA ASN A 262 -11.88 7.90 5.61
C ASN A 262 -10.95 8.45 6.70
N MET A 263 -9.85 9.11 6.37
CA MET A 263 -9.03 9.84 7.35
C MET A 263 -9.83 10.99 7.99
N LYS A 264 -10.56 11.78 7.18
CA LYS A 264 -11.46 12.83 7.69
C LYS A 264 -12.59 12.24 8.54
N ARG A 265 -13.08 11.06 8.19
CA ARG A 265 -14.08 10.34 8.99
C ARG A 265 -13.53 9.93 10.36
N ILE A 266 -12.31 9.38 10.42
CA ILE A 266 -11.64 9.07 11.69
C ILE A 266 -11.48 10.33 12.55
N GLU A 267 -11.06 11.45 11.96
CA GLU A 267 -10.97 12.74 12.66
C GLU A 267 -12.33 13.21 13.17
N GLN A 268 -13.40 13.07 12.38
CA GLN A 268 -14.76 13.42 12.79
C GLN A 268 -15.25 12.53 13.93
N ASP A 269 -15.00 11.21 13.87
CA ASP A 269 -15.35 10.29 14.95
C ASP A 269 -14.63 10.69 16.25
N TRP A 270 -13.33 11.02 16.17
CA TRP A 270 -12.51 11.46 17.29
C TRP A 270 -13.04 12.76 17.91
N ARG A 271 -13.32 13.79 17.10
CA ARG A 271 -13.93 15.05 17.58
C ARG A 271 -15.26 14.79 18.27
N THR A 272 -16.11 13.98 17.64
CA THR A 272 -17.45 13.66 18.15
C THR A 272 -17.36 12.93 19.50
N ALA A 273 -16.52 11.90 19.59
CA ALA A 273 -16.35 11.09 20.78
C ALA A 273 -15.82 11.88 21.99
N ARG A 274 -15.07 12.96 21.73
CA ARG A 274 -14.45 13.80 22.76
C ARG A 274 -15.12 15.16 22.95
N HIS A 275 -16.19 15.45 22.21
CA HIS A 275 -16.86 16.76 22.18
C HIS A 275 -15.90 17.93 21.93
N LEU A 276 -14.99 17.77 20.97
CA LEU A 276 -13.99 18.78 20.62
C LEU A 276 -14.53 19.84 19.68
N ASP A 277 -13.86 21.00 19.67
CA ASP A 277 -14.14 22.05 18.70
C ASP A 277 -13.95 21.52 17.25
N PRO A 278 -14.83 21.89 16.30
CA PRO A 278 -14.66 21.55 14.89
C PRO A 278 -13.31 21.94 14.28
N GLN A 279 -12.60 22.91 14.85
CA GLN A 279 -11.27 23.35 14.42
C GLN A 279 -10.12 22.49 14.98
N GLU A 280 -10.34 21.71 16.05
CA GLU A 280 -9.32 20.82 16.59
C GLU A 280 -8.92 19.78 15.55
N GLN A 281 -7.64 19.66 15.22
CA GLN A 281 -7.18 18.73 14.19
C GLN A 281 -6.57 17.49 14.84
N LEU A 282 -6.92 16.30 14.33
CA LEU A 282 -6.24 15.08 14.74
C LEU A 282 -4.85 15.08 14.11
N PRO A 283 -3.73 15.03 14.87
CA PRO A 283 -2.42 14.94 14.26
C PRO A 283 -2.27 13.65 13.45
N VAL A 284 -1.78 13.77 12.21
CA VAL A 284 -1.62 12.63 11.30
C VAL A 284 -0.19 12.51 10.79
N LEU A 285 0.35 11.30 10.85
CA LEU A 285 1.53 10.86 10.11
C LEU A 285 1.04 9.97 8.95
N PHE A 286 0.99 10.53 7.74
CA PHE A 286 0.51 9.85 6.54
C PHE A 286 1.68 9.46 5.65
N ILE A 287 1.97 8.17 5.53
CA ILE A 287 3.10 7.64 4.77
C ILE A 287 2.63 7.37 3.33
N PHE A 288 3.20 8.09 2.36
CA PHE A 288 2.78 7.95 0.97
C PHE A 288 3.86 8.40 -0.03
N PRO A 289 3.80 7.98 -1.30
CA PRO A 289 4.83 8.35 -2.27
C PRO A 289 4.85 9.85 -2.61
N TYR A 290 6.04 10.45 -2.77
CA TYR A 290 6.20 11.88 -3.07
C TYR A 290 5.57 12.30 -4.40
N PHE A 291 5.50 11.40 -5.37
CA PHE A 291 4.94 11.71 -6.69
C PHE A 291 3.42 11.84 -6.67
N MET A 292 2.77 11.41 -5.57
CA MET A 292 1.34 11.55 -5.34
C MET A 292 0.97 12.85 -4.63
N GLU A 293 1.95 13.68 -4.23
CA GLU A 293 1.73 14.93 -3.51
C GLU A 293 0.63 15.83 -4.10
N PRO A 294 0.52 16.04 -5.43
CA PRO A 294 -0.59 16.84 -5.97
C PRO A 294 -1.97 16.27 -5.63
N GLN A 295 -2.11 14.94 -5.59
CA GLN A 295 -3.37 14.29 -5.20
C GLN A 295 -3.59 14.35 -3.69
N VAL A 296 -2.51 14.20 -2.89
CA VAL A 296 -2.58 14.34 -1.43
C VAL A 296 -3.07 15.74 -1.08
N LEU A 297 -2.39 16.78 -1.56
CA LEU A 297 -2.72 18.18 -1.26
C LEU A 297 -4.07 18.62 -1.83
N HIS A 298 -4.53 18.00 -2.93
CA HIS A 298 -5.88 18.24 -3.43
C HIS A 298 -6.97 17.76 -2.47
N ASN A 299 -6.74 16.63 -1.79
CA ASN A 299 -7.71 16.02 -0.89
C ASN A 299 -7.51 16.43 0.60
N LEU A 300 -6.28 16.74 0.98
CA LEU A 300 -5.78 17.06 2.32
C LEU A 300 -4.91 18.32 2.22
N SER A 301 -5.54 19.48 2.05
CA SER A 301 -4.88 20.75 1.70
C SER A 301 -4.02 21.35 2.80
N ASP A 302 -4.26 20.95 4.05
CA ASP A 302 -3.53 21.34 5.26
C ASP A 302 -2.28 20.49 5.51
N PHE A 303 -2.03 19.46 4.70
CA PHE A 303 -0.86 18.60 4.86
C PHE A 303 0.37 19.22 4.20
N VAL A 304 1.53 18.92 4.76
CA VAL A 304 2.85 19.23 4.20
C VAL A 304 3.68 17.96 4.10
N MET A 305 4.44 17.83 3.01
CA MET A 305 5.34 16.70 2.81
C MET A 305 6.71 16.99 3.46
N LEU A 306 7.12 16.13 4.38
CA LEU A 306 8.46 16.15 4.99
C LEU A 306 9.48 15.52 4.03
N ASP A 307 10.76 15.87 4.21
CA ASP A 307 11.82 15.40 3.31
C ASP A 307 12.40 14.02 3.67
N TYR A 308 11.99 13.46 4.82
CA TYR A 308 12.48 12.16 5.28
C TYR A 308 12.04 11.04 4.35
N GLN A 309 13.02 10.26 3.91
CA GLN A 309 12.86 9.15 2.99
C GLN A 309 12.59 7.88 3.78
N ILE A 310 11.37 7.34 3.66
CA ILE A 310 10.95 6.12 4.37
C ILE A 310 11.47 4.89 3.63
N ASP A 311 12.31 4.11 4.28
CA ASP A 311 12.86 2.86 3.77
C ASP A 311 12.02 1.66 4.25
N TYR A 312 11.98 0.62 3.41
CA TYR A 312 11.26 -0.64 3.66
C TYR A 312 12.19 -1.83 3.44
N ASP A 313 12.12 -2.86 4.30
CA ASP A 313 12.97 -4.05 4.21
C ASP A 313 12.71 -4.87 2.93
N ASN A 314 11.45 -4.97 2.54
CA ASN A 314 10.97 -5.91 1.52
C ASN A 314 10.59 -5.26 0.19
N HIS A 315 10.91 -3.97 -0.04
CA HIS A 315 10.61 -3.31 -1.31
C HIS A 315 11.86 -3.23 -2.22
N PRO A 316 11.89 -3.89 -3.39
CA PRO A 316 13.05 -3.88 -4.30
C PRO A 316 13.47 -2.48 -4.77
N LEU A 317 12.55 -1.52 -4.83
CA LEU A 317 12.82 -0.12 -5.22
C LEU A 317 12.92 0.87 -4.04
N TYR A 318 12.56 0.47 -2.80
CA TYR A 318 12.48 1.37 -1.63
C TYR A 318 13.21 0.82 -0.41
N SER A 319 14.16 -0.10 -0.62
CA SER A 319 15.09 -0.62 0.37
C SER A 319 16.46 0.03 0.20
N SER A 320 17.26 0.10 1.25
CA SER A 320 18.67 0.47 1.22
C SER A 320 19.51 -0.77 0.83
N GLY A 321 20.33 -0.70 -0.21
CA GLY A 321 21.15 -1.84 -0.67
C GLY A 321 21.58 -1.78 -2.15
N PRO A 322 22.30 -2.79 -2.69
CA PRO A 322 22.83 -2.76 -4.07
C PRO A 322 21.75 -2.67 -5.17
N LYS A 323 20.51 -3.05 -4.83
CA LYS A 323 19.32 -2.96 -5.71
C LYS A 323 18.46 -1.73 -5.41
N SER A 324 18.83 -0.89 -4.44
CA SER A 324 18.09 0.32 -4.08
C SER A 324 17.99 1.28 -5.25
N MET A 325 16.97 2.14 -5.24
CA MET A 325 17.02 3.30 -6.10
C MET A 325 18.28 4.11 -5.77
N LYS A 326 19.06 4.45 -6.81
CA LYS A 326 20.28 5.29 -6.68
C LYS A 326 20.05 6.62 -5.95
N ASN A 327 18.79 7.05 -5.81
CA ASN A 327 18.41 8.33 -5.22
C ASN A 327 17.50 8.19 -3.98
N GLY A 328 17.50 7.02 -3.32
CA GLY A 328 16.73 6.73 -2.11
C GLY A 328 15.24 6.42 -2.37
N SER A 329 14.48 6.14 -1.30
CA SER A 329 13.08 5.74 -1.39
C SER A 329 12.19 6.81 -2.03
N ALA A 330 11.07 6.42 -2.66
CA ALA A 330 10.05 7.37 -3.15
C ALA A 330 9.00 7.73 -2.10
N VAL A 331 9.07 7.16 -0.90
CA VAL A 331 8.05 7.30 0.12
C VAL A 331 8.45 8.36 1.13
N ARG A 332 7.51 9.22 1.51
CA ARG A 332 7.68 10.33 2.43
C ARG A 332 6.59 10.29 3.48
N VAL A 333 6.75 11.12 4.52
CA VAL A 333 5.70 11.38 5.49
C VAL A 333 5.04 12.72 5.17
N TYR A 334 3.72 12.71 5.08
CA TYR A 334 2.88 13.89 5.04
C TYR A 334 2.26 14.12 6.42
N VAL A 335 2.23 15.37 6.86
CA VAL A 335 1.74 15.74 8.20
C VAL A 335 0.88 16.98 8.13
N ASN A 336 -0.13 17.10 8.99
CA ASN A 336 -0.91 18.33 9.19
C ASN A 336 -0.37 19.22 10.32
N GLN A 337 0.88 18.99 10.72
CA GLN A 337 1.56 19.73 11.79
C GLN A 337 2.74 20.52 11.20
N PRO A 338 3.21 21.59 11.87
CA PRO A 338 4.34 22.38 11.38
C PRO A 338 5.57 21.50 11.12
N ALA A 339 6.12 21.57 9.90
CA ALA A 339 7.30 20.77 9.52
C ALA A 339 8.53 21.03 10.41
N SER A 340 8.60 22.21 11.04
CA SER A 340 9.65 22.60 11.99
C SER A 340 9.66 21.76 13.27
N LEU A 341 8.55 21.10 13.61
CA LEU A 341 8.45 20.25 14.80
C LEU A 341 9.30 18.98 14.69
N PHE A 342 9.52 18.51 13.46
CA PHE A 342 10.15 17.22 13.20
C PHE A 342 11.61 17.39 12.84
N SER A 343 12.48 16.65 13.54
CA SER A 343 13.91 16.58 13.30
C SER A 343 14.32 15.22 12.72
N PHE A 344 15.31 15.21 11.84
CA PHE A 344 15.80 14.00 11.18
C PHE A 344 17.30 13.78 11.49
N PRO A 345 17.78 12.53 11.51
CA PRO A 345 19.14 12.22 11.91
C PRO A 345 20.19 12.78 10.94
N GLU A 346 21.13 13.58 11.46
CA GLU A 346 22.27 14.08 10.68
C GLU A 346 23.15 12.94 10.17
N SER A 347 23.25 11.85 10.94
CA SER A 347 23.96 10.61 10.56
C SER A 347 23.40 9.95 9.31
N GLU A 348 22.13 10.20 8.95
CA GLU A 348 21.51 9.71 7.71
C GLU A 348 21.54 10.77 6.58
N GLY A 349 22.27 11.87 6.76
CA GLY A 349 22.46 12.89 5.74
C GLY A 349 21.33 13.92 5.67
N TYR A 350 20.71 14.25 6.80
CA TYR A 350 19.75 15.35 6.91
C TYR A 350 20.38 16.56 7.61
N HIS A 351 19.86 17.75 7.30
CA HIS A 351 20.22 18.98 8.01
C HIS A 351 19.01 19.91 8.10
N TYR A 352 19.06 20.87 9.01
CA TYR A 352 18.02 21.88 9.15
C TYR A 352 18.20 23.05 8.17
N CYS A 353 17.20 23.30 7.32
CA CYS A 353 17.17 24.44 6.42
C CYS A 353 16.51 25.65 7.08
N LYS A 354 17.32 26.59 7.59
CA LYS A 354 16.81 27.80 8.27
C LYS A 354 15.79 28.60 7.44
N PRO A 355 16.03 28.92 6.15
CA PRO A 355 15.07 29.69 5.36
C PRO A 355 13.72 28.99 5.15
N CYS A 356 13.70 27.66 5.15
CA CYS A 356 12.46 26.88 5.00
C CYS A 356 11.84 26.46 6.32
N ASN A 357 12.51 26.72 7.45
CA ASN A 357 12.11 26.27 8.78
C ASN A 357 11.74 24.77 8.83
N ARG A 358 12.58 23.90 8.25
CA ARG A 358 12.35 22.45 8.23
C ARG A 358 13.64 21.66 8.01
N TRP A 359 13.63 20.39 8.41
CA TRP A 359 14.70 19.45 8.08
C TRP A 359 14.60 18.95 6.64
N VAL A 360 15.73 18.86 5.96
CA VAL A 360 15.86 18.47 4.56
C VAL A 360 17.03 17.54 4.34
N PHE A 361 16.96 16.73 3.30
CA PHE A 361 18.06 15.85 2.89
C PHE A 361 19.21 16.68 2.30
N ASN A 362 20.45 16.23 2.47
CA ASN A 362 21.65 16.98 2.08
C ASN A 362 21.68 17.41 0.60
N ASN A 363 21.10 16.60 -0.29
CA ASN A 363 21.02 16.92 -1.71
C ASN A 363 19.88 17.88 -2.08
N ASN A 364 18.93 18.13 -1.17
CA ASN A 364 17.83 19.06 -1.37
C ASN A 364 18.25 20.50 -1.04
N LYS A 365 19.02 21.09 -1.96
CA LYS A 365 19.54 22.45 -1.80
C LYS A 365 18.43 23.50 -1.91
N HIS A 366 18.45 24.47 -1.00
CA HIS A 366 17.53 25.61 -1.02
C HIS A 366 17.74 26.44 -2.29
N CYS A 367 16.68 26.61 -3.08
CA CYS A 367 16.71 27.48 -4.23
C CYS A 367 16.34 28.91 -3.83
N LYS A 368 17.29 29.85 -3.91
CA LYS A 368 17.06 31.28 -3.59
C LYS A 368 15.97 31.91 -4.46
N LYS A 369 15.84 31.49 -5.73
CA LYS A 369 14.83 32.01 -6.68
C LYS A 369 13.41 31.49 -6.38
N CYS A 370 13.27 30.20 -6.10
CA CYS A 370 11.99 29.60 -5.69
C CYS A 370 11.66 29.80 -4.20
N LYS A 371 12.61 30.31 -3.42
CA LYS A 371 12.53 30.46 -1.95
C LYS A 371 12.18 29.15 -1.24
N GLY A 372 12.76 28.02 -1.69
CA GLY A 372 12.59 26.77 -0.96
C GLY A 372 13.41 25.58 -1.45
N CYS A 373 13.37 24.50 -0.67
CA CYS A 373 13.97 23.20 -0.97
C CYS A 373 13.03 22.37 -1.85
N MET A 374 13.27 22.38 -3.16
CA MET A 374 12.31 21.90 -4.16
C MET A 374 12.53 20.45 -4.62
N SER A 375 13.65 19.83 -4.24
CA SER A 375 13.90 18.44 -4.60
C SER A 375 12.95 17.52 -3.85
N LYS A 376 12.49 16.48 -4.56
CA LYS A 376 11.60 15.45 -4.00
C LYS A 376 12.16 14.04 -4.15
N ASP A 377 13.12 13.85 -5.06
CA ASP A 377 13.62 12.53 -5.45
C ASP A 377 15.08 12.27 -5.08
N GLY A 378 15.58 12.98 -4.06
CA GLY A 378 16.93 12.79 -3.51
C GLY A 378 18.07 13.43 -4.31
N ARG A 379 17.80 13.98 -5.51
CA ARG A 379 18.79 14.65 -6.35
C ARG A 379 18.78 16.17 -6.16
N THR A 380 19.89 16.85 -6.43
CA THR A 380 19.87 18.32 -6.45
C THR A 380 19.15 18.82 -7.70
N TYR A 381 18.02 19.51 -7.50
CA TYR A 381 17.26 20.14 -8.59
C TYR A 381 17.98 21.39 -9.08
N ARG A 382 17.76 21.72 -10.36
CA ARG A 382 18.25 22.96 -10.98
C ARG A 382 17.07 23.90 -11.21
N HIS A 383 17.26 25.19 -10.92
CA HIS A 383 16.29 26.21 -11.29
C HIS A 383 16.32 26.47 -12.80
N CYS A 384 15.17 26.47 -13.45
CA CYS A 384 15.02 26.94 -14.82
C CYS A 384 14.39 28.32 -14.81
N ASP A 385 15.14 29.33 -15.23
CA ASP A 385 14.69 30.73 -15.26
C ASP A 385 13.53 30.96 -16.23
N GLN A 386 13.53 30.29 -17.39
CA GLN A 386 12.45 30.42 -18.36
C GLN A 386 11.12 29.81 -17.86
N CYS A 387 11.18 28.76 -17.04
CA CYS A 387 9.99 28.15 -16.43
C CYS A 387 9.68 28.68 -15.02
N MET A 388 10.56 29.52 -14.46
CA MET A 388 10.50 30.01 -13.08
C MET A 388 10.27 28.90 -12.03
N LYS A 389 10.89 27.73 -12.23
CA LYS A 389 10.73 26.58 -11.33
C LYS A 389 11.95 25.69 -11.27
N CYS A 390 12.11 24.99 -10.15
CA CYS A 390 13.10 23.94 -10.02
C CYS A 390 12.65 22.66 -10.71
N VAL A 391 13.57 22.02 -11.44
CA VAL A 391 13.34 20.77 -12.16
C VAL A 391 14.45 19.77 -11.88
N LYS A 392 14.16 18.50 -12.17
CA LYS A 392 15.14 17.41 -12.09
C LYS A 392 16.38 17.77 -12.93
N PRO A 393 17.59 17.36 -12.50
CA PRO A 393 18.81 17.70 -13.23
C PRO A 393 18.84 17.15 -14.67
N SER A 394 18.14 16.04 -14.92
CA SER A 394 18.00 15.44 -16.25
C SER A 394 16.96 16.13 -17.16
N TRP A 395 16.35 17.24 -16.71
CA TRP A 395 15.36 17.98 -17.49
C TRP A 395 15.99 19.29 -18.01
N LEU A 396 15.84 19.55 -19.31
CA LEU A 396 16.26 20.78 -19.97
C LEU A 396 15.03 21.57 -20.44
N HIS A 397 15.15 22.90 -20.51
CA HIS A 397 14.12 23.72 -21.13
C HIS A 397 14.10 23.46 -22.64
N CYS A 398 12.97 23.00 -23.16
CA CYS A 398 12.76 22.86 -24.58
C CYS A 398 12.06 24.11 -25.11
N THR A 399 12.70 24.82 -26.02
CA THR A 399 12.18 26.05 -26.64
C THR A 399 10.92 25.77 -27.46
N GLU A 400 10.87 24.66 -28.20
CA GLU A 400 9.70 24.29 -29.01
C GLU A 400 8.48 23.94 -28.15
N CYS A 401 8.69 23.29 -27.01
CA CYS A 401 7.61 22.95 -26.09
C CYS A 401 7.30 24.06 -25.08
N SER A 402 8.11 25.13 -25.04
CA SER A 402 8.10 26.21 -24.04
C SER A 402 8.03 25.71 -22.59
N ARG A 403 8.68 24.58 -22.30
CA ARG A 403 8.67 23.96 -20.97
C ARG A 403 9.85 23.03 -20.76
N CYS A 404 10.22 22.83 -19.49
CA CYS A 404 11.19 21.80 -19.14
C CYS A 404 10.67 20.40 -19.46
N GLN A 405 11.51 19.58 -20.09
CA GLN A 405 11.23 18.20 -20.48
C GLN A 405 12.45 17.32 -20.22
N PRO A 406 12.29 15.98 -20.12
CA PRO A 406 13.41 15.04 -20.19
C PRO A 406 14.27 15.29 -21.44
N GLN A 407 15.58 15.09 -21.35
CA GLN A 407 16.52 15.33 -22.45
C GLN A 407 16.16 14.60 -23.76
N ASP A 408 15.56 13.42 -23.65
CA ASP A 408 15.19 12.51 -24.75
C ASP A 408 13.71 12.63 -25.17
N HIS A 409 13.00 13.68 -24.74
CA HIS A 409 11.61 13.88 -25.11
C HIS A 409 11.45 14.14 -26.62
N LYS A 410 10.32 13.68 -27.17
CA LYS A 410 9.89 14.03 -28.53
C LYS A 410 9.00 15.26 -28.49
N CYS A 411 9.45 16.34 -29.10
CA CYS A 411 8.61 17.51 -29.35
C CYS A 411 7.42 17.08 -30.19
N LYS A 412 6.21 17.41 -29.73
CA LYS A 412 5.04 17.33 -30.60
C LYS A 412 4.99 18.64 -31.36
N SER A 413 5.28 18.61 -32.65
CA SER A 413 5.04 19.73 -33.54
C SER A 413 3.58 20.20 -33.39
N GLN A 414 3.44 21.45 -32.94
CA GLN A 414 2.28 22.33 -32.92
C GLN A 414 0.87 21.70 -32.80
N GLY A 415 0.24 21.97 -31.65
CA GLY A 415 -1.18 21.73 -31.40
C GLY A 415 -1.58 22.13 -29.99
N VAL A 416 -1.71 23.45 -29.77
CA VAL A 416 -2.47 24.20 -28.75
C VAL A 416 -2.89 23.47 -27.45
N ASN A 417 -2.50 24.09 -26.33
CA ASN A 417 -2.91 23.88 -24.93
C ASN A 417 -2.29 22.70 -24.16
N GLY A 418 -1.10 22.96 -23.63
CA GLY A 418 -0.45 22.17 -22.59
C GLY A 418 -1.05 22.40 -21.21
N PHE A 419 -2.09 21.63 -20.88
CA PHE A 419 -2.29 21.08 -19.54
C PHE A 419 -2.64 19.60 -19.76
N GLN A 420 -2.16 18.72 -18.88
CA GLN A 420 -2.24 17.24 -18.98
C GLN A 420 -1.16 16.56 -19.84
N ARG A 421 -0.03 16.24 -19.20
CA ARG A 421 0.77 15.04 -19.50
C ARG A 421 1.75 14.78 -18.36
N GLN A 422 1.22 14.47 -17.17
CA GLN A 422 2.01 13.91 -16.07
C GLN A 422 1.67 12.43 -15.78
N TYR A 423 0.74 11.83 -16.52
CA TYR A 423 0.30 10.43 -16.30
C TYR A 423 0.65 9.46 -17.45
N ALA A 424 1.20 9.93 -18.56
CA ALA A 424 1.49 9.05 -19.71
C ALA A 424 2.84 8.31 -19.62
N ILE A 425 3.78 8.77 -18.79
CA ILE A 425 5.10 8.12 -18.60
C ILE A 425 5.02 6.95 -17.60
N PHE A 426 3.97 6.90 -16.77
CA PHE A 426 3.82 5.87 -15.73
C PHE A 426 3.41 4.48 -16.26
N VAL A 427 2.80 4.40 -17.45
CA VAL A 427 2.41 3.11 -18.04
C VAL A 427 3.63 2.35 -18.58
N GLU A 428 4.68 3.05 -19.05
CA GLU A 428 5.88 2.40 -19.59
C GLU A 428 6.82 1.82 -18.52
N VAL A 429 6.89 2.43 -17.33
CA VAL A 429 7.75 1.94 -16.23
C VAL A 429 7.17 0.70 -15.56
N LEU A 430 5.84 0.59 -15.47
CA LEU A 430 5.16 -0.59 -14.93
C LEU A 430 5.18 -1.77 -15.93
N THR A 431 5.12 -1.51 -17.24
CA THR A 431 5.19 -2.57 -18.26
C THR A 431 6.61 -3.12 -18.43
N THR A 432 7.65 -2.29 -18.34
CA THR A 432 9.05 -2.78 -18.36
C THR A 432 9.38 -3.62 -17.13
N SER A 433 8.87 -3.26 -15.96
CA SER A 433 9.02 -4.05 -14.73
C SER A 433 8.36 -5.45 -14.85
N ALA A 434 7.18 -5.52 -15.46
CA ALA A 434 6.48 -6.79 -15.71
C ALA A 434 7.20 -7.67 -16.76
N GLN A 435 7.82 -7.07 -17.78
CA GLN A 435 8.56 -7.79 -18.82
C GLN A 435 9.92 -8.34 -18.32
N ILE A 436 10.58 -7.65 -17.39
CA ILE A 436 11.83 -8.12 -16.76
C ILE A 436 11.56 -9.34 -15.87
N VAL A 437 10.42 -9.38 -15.16
CA VAL A 437 10.02 -10.53 -14.34
C VAL A 437 9.64 -11.75 -15.19
N GLN A 438 9.00 -11.55 -16.36
CA GLN A 438 8.69 -12.64 -17.29
C GLN A 438 9.94 -13.21 -17.98
N ARG A 439 10.94 -12.38 -18.33
CA ARG A 439 12.18 -12.87 -18.92
C ARG A 439 13.02 -13.73 -17.97
N LYS A 440 12.99 -13.47 -16.65
CA LYS A 440 13.73 -14.28 -15.67
C LYS A 440 13.12 -15.66 -15.43
N ARG A 441 11.79 -15.81 -15.51
CA ARG A 441 11.14 -17.14 -15.38
C ARG A 441 11.48 -18.12 -16.51
N ASN A 442 11.88 -17.62 -17.67
CA ASN A 442 12.29 -18.46 -18.80
C ASN A 442 13.76 -18.90 -18.76
N VAL A 443 14.57 -18.39 -17.82
CA VAL A 443 15.99 -18.74 -17.70
C VAL A 443 16.24 -19.83 -16.64
N GLU A 444 15.27 -20.10 -15.76
CA GLU A 444 15.43 -21.08 -14.66
C GLU A 444 14.60 -22.37 -14.82
N ASN A 445 14.24 -22.76 -16.05
CA ASN A 445 13.64 -24.07 -16.30
C ASN A 445 14.37 -24.85 -17.41
N PRO A 446 15.38 -25.67 -17.07
CA PRO A 446 16.17 -26.43 -18.03
C PRO A 446 15.39 -27.54 -18.77
N LEU A 447 14.13 -27.81 -18.40
CA LEU A 447 13.34 -28.91 -18.97
C LEU A 447 12.36 -28.47 -20.07
N ALA A 448 12.10 -27.17 -20.24
CA ALA A 448 11.18 -26.68 -21.29
C ALA A 448 11.86 -26.40 -22.64
N VAL A 449 13.20 -26.29 -22.67
CA VAL A 449 13.97 -25.95 -23.90
C VAL A 449 14.16 -27.17 -24.83
N ARG A 450 14.08 -28.41 -24.32
CA ARG A 450 14.30 -29.62 -25.14
C ARG A 450 13.12 -30.10 -25.99
N MET A 451 11.91 -29.54 -25.82
CA MET A 451 10.74 -29.92 -26.63
C MET A 451 10.39 -28.96 -27.77
N GLN A 452 11.03 -27.79 -27.86
CA GLN A 452 10.80 -26.83 -28.97
C GLN A 452 11.85 -26.87 -30.09
N GLU A 453 13.00 -27.51 -29.89
CA GLU A 453 14.05 -27.61 -30.93
C GLU A 453 13.90 -28.81 -31.89
N ARG A 454 12.97 -29.74 -31.66
CA ARG A 454 12.71 -30.88 -32.58
C ARG A 454 11.66 -30.62 -33.66
N ARG A 455 11.03 -29.43 -33.71
CA ARG A 455 9.97 -29.10 -34.70
C ARG A 455 10.38 -28.07 -35.77
N LYS A 456 11.67 -27.71 -35.89
CA LYS A 456 12.14 -26.70 -36.87
C LYS A 456 13.29 -27.14 -37.79
N LYS A 457 13.61 -28.44 -37.89
CA LYS A 457 14.53 -28.95 -38.93
C LYS A 457 13.90 -30.15 -39.62
N GLY A 458 13.55 -29.99 -40.88
CA GLY A 458 13.04 -31.07 -41.73
C GLY A 458 12.10 -30.59 -42.83
N GLY A 459 12.56 -29.66 -43.67
CA GLY A 459 11.92 -29.38 -44.96
C GLY A 459 12.33 -30.43 -45.99
N ASN A 460 11.31 -30.99 -46.64
CA ASN A 460 11.29 -31.79 -47.88
C ASN A 460 12.53 -31.73 -48.79
N ARG A 461 12.96 -32.91 -49.30
CA ARG A 461 12.80 -33.31 -50.71
C ARG A 461 13.40 -34.70 -51.03
N HIS A 462 12.59 -35.52 -51.72
CA HIS A 462 12.92 -36.50 -52.79
C HIS A 462 13.82 -37.71 -52.43
N CYS A 463 13.72 -38.91 -53.02
CA CYS A 463 12.81 -39.60 -53.93
C CYS A 463 13.31 -41.08 -53.97
N HIS A 464 12.44 -42.01 -54.37
CA HIS A 464 12.76 -43.34 -54.94
C HIS A 464 13.13 -44.54 -54.06
N GLN A 465 12.19 -45.50 -54.10
CA GLN A 465 12.32 -46.88 -54.59
C GLN A 465 12.65 -48.04 -53.62
N ILE A 466 11.83 -49.09 -53.81
CA ILE A 466 12.15 -50.54 -53.79
C ILE A 466 11.84 -51.33 -52.49
N PHE A 467 10.67 -51.98 -52.57
CA PHE A 467 10.39 -53.43 -52.39
C PHE A 467 10.40 -54.15 -51.02
N GLN A 468 9.33 -54.97 -50.93
CA GLN A 468 9.21 -56.32 -50.34
C GLN A 468 8.93 -56.43 -48.84
N LYS A 469 7.72 -56.91 -48.51
CA LYS A 469 7.38 -58.29 -48.04
C LYS A 469 7.74 -58.43 -46.56
N LYS A 470 6.96 -59.07 -45.68
CA LYS A 470 5.84 -59.99 -45.81
C LYS A 470 5.30 -60.19 -44.37
N GLU A 471 3.99 -60.40 -44.26
CA GLU A 471 3.35 -61.47 -43.47
C GLU A 471 3.59 -61.55 -41.95
N ARG A 472 2.50 -61.44 -41.18
CA ARG A 472 1.79 -62.55 -40.47
C ARG A 472 2.39 -62.70 -39.06
N GLU A 473 1.68 -63.04 -37.99
CA GLU A 473 0.39 -63.61 -37.58
C GLU A 473 0.32 -63.17 -36.09
N THR A 474 -0.77 -63.00 -35.34
CA THR A 474 -2.15 -63.52 -35.31
C THR A 474 -2.88 -62.66 -34.28
#